data_AF-A0A3M0G660-F1
#
_entry.id   AF-A0A3M0G660-F1
#
_cell.length_a   1.000
_cell.length_b   1.000
_cell.length_c   1.000
_cell.angle_alpha   90.00
_cell.angle_beta   90.00
_cell.angle_gamma   90.00
#
_symmetry.space_group_name_H-M   'P 1'
#
loop_
_entity.id
_entity.type
_entity.pdbx_description
1 polymer ?
#
loop_
_entity_poly.entity_id
_entity_poly.type
_entity_poly.pdbx_seq_one_letter_code
_entity_poly.pdbx_strand_id
1 'polypeptide(L)'
;MQVFLARLTVAALSGALTFTAVEPHGCWWGAIIGIALLYMTLMPWRGRQVRGAAGAFLAVAHGLVLYLLSLPWIGELVGIIPYAALSIWLSVYAIALGIFGAAVARWRFGFLVFPLVYLAVEVVRSSVPFGGFPWVKLAWGQIEGPLASLAPWGGTSLITVATVLSACGLAGLLLRGGKVKVAAGAAFILPLMAGLAAGRGIDPTDTKVGEAKVAAIQGNVPRSGLDFAGQRRAVLNNHIQETEELAKHEDDIDLVIWPENSSDIDPFRDSAAAQAISGAVDAIDAPVLVGTATRDEVGARNTMQVFTPGHGVGEHHHKKYLQPFGETMPMRDFFARFSDYVDLAGDFKAGDGTGVVSMNSVAVGVATCYEVSFDDAFRKSIQNGAQILTTPTNNATFGFSDMTYQQLAMSRLRALETDRAVVVAATSGVSALVHPNGSISQSTKLFEPAALVESLPLKTGETFSVRYGSLMQWLMVIIGTVCALIAVRTNRLGRTPRGVGAKEK
;
A
#
# COMPACT_ATOMS: atom_id res chain seq x y z
N MET A 1 -5.86 -1.45 38.75
CA MET A 1 -5.54 -2.67 37.98
C MET A 1 -6.67 -3.08 37.05
N GLN A 2 -7.86 -3.45 37.55
CA GLN A 2 -9.02 -3.90 36.73
C GLN A 2 -9.37 -2.97 35.54
N VAL A 3 -9.47 -1.65 35.76
CA VAL A 3 -9.79 -0.69 34.69
C VAL A 3 -8.73 -0.66 33.58
N PHE A 4 -7.45 -0.83 33.94
CA PHE A 4 -6.37 -0.84 32.96
C PHE A 4 -6.37 -2.13 32.14
N LEU A 5 -6.61 -3.28 32.78
CA LEU A 5 -6.76 -4.56 32.10
C LEU A 5 -7.93 -4.52 31.10
N ALA A 6 -9.08 -3.96 31.50
CA ALA A 6 -10.20 -3.77 30.58
C ALA A 6 -9.83 -2.90 29.36
N ARG A 7 -9.11 -1.79 29.57
CA ARG A 7 -8.62 -0.96 28.44
C ARG A 7 -7.66 -1.75 27.55
N LEU A 8 -6.77 -2.54 28.13
CA LEU A 8 -5.81 -3.34 27.38
C LEU A 8 -6.51 -4.39 26.52
N THR A 9 -7.51 -5.09 27.07
CA THR A 9 -8.34 -6.03 26.30
C THR A 9 -9.06 -5.33 25.15
N VAL A 10 -9.68 -4.17 25.40
CA VAL A 10 -10.33 -3.39 24.33
C VAL A 10 -9.33 -2.91 23.28
N ALA A 11 -8.11 -2.54 23.69
CA ALA A 11 -7.06 -2.15 22.76
C ALA A 11 -6.58 -3.32 21.89
N ALA A 12 -6.39 -4.51 22.46
CA ALA A 12 -6.08 -5.71 21.68
C ALA A 12 -7.21 -6.05 20.69
N LEU A 13 -8.47 -6.07 21.15
CA LEU A 13 -9.64 -6.29 20.29
C LEU A 13 -9.77 -5.24 19.19
N SER A 14 -9.39 -3.99 19.47
CA SER A 14 -9.40 -2.92 18.48
C SER A 14 -8.43 -3.19 17.31
N GLY A 15 -7.27 -3.79 17.58
CA GLY A 15 -6.33 -4.21 16.55
C GLY A 15 -6.89 -5.34 15.70
N ALA A 16 -7.46 -6.36 16.34
CA ALA A 16 -8.09 -7.50 15.66
C ALA A 16 -9.28 -7.08 14.77
N LEU A 17 -10.13 -6.16 15.24
CA LEU A 17 -11.23 -5.61 14.44
C LEU A 17 -10.75 -4.72 13.30
N THR A 18 -9.62 -4.02 13.47
CA THR A 18 -9.04 -3.24 12.37
C THR A 18 -8.48 -4.17 11.29
N PHE A 19 -7.90 -5.31 11.68
CA PHE A 19 -7.41 -6.34 10.76
C PHE A 19 -8.50 -6.90 9.84
N THR A 20 -9.76 -7.01 10.29
CA THR A 20 -10.84 -7.52 9.42
C THR A 20 -11.09 -6.65 8.19
N ALA A 21 -10.62 -5.40 8.18
CA ALA A 21 -10.69 -4.53 7.00
C ALA A 21 -9.60 -4.83 5.96
N VAL A 22 -8.54 -5.55 6.32
CA VAL A 22 -7.44 -5.92 5.43
C VAL A 22 -7.92 -7.04 4.49
N GLU A 23 -7.59 -6.95 3.21
CA GLU A 23 -7.87 -8.04 2.26
C GLU A 23 -7.11 -9.33 2.66
N PRO A 24 -7.72 -10.52 2.49
CA PRO A 24 -8.95 -10.81 1.72
C PRO A 24 -10.28 -10.66 2.49
N HIS A 25 -10.26 -10.16 3.73
CA HIS A 25 -11.49 -10.04 4.53
C HIS A 25 -12.40 -8.88 4.10
N GLY A 26 -11.80 -7.76 3.67
CA GLY A 26 -12.51 -6.63 3.05
C GLY A 26 -13.59 -5.94 3.90
N CYS A 27 -13.69 -6.23 5.20
CA CYS A 27 -14.73 -5.67 6.07
C CYS A 27 -14.39 -4.23 6.46
N TRP A 28 -14.59 -3.27 5.55
CA TRP A 28 -14.19 -1.87 5.69
C TRP A 28 -14.70 -1.20 6.98
N TRP A 29 -15.87 -1.59 7.48
CA TRP A 29 -16.44 -1.09 8.73
C TRP A 29 -15.63 -1.53 9.96
N GLY A 30 -14.87 -2.63 9.87
CA GLY A 30 -13.97 -3.12 10.90
C GLY A 30 -12.89 -2.10 11.26
N ALA A 31 -12.35 -1.38 10.28
CA ALA A 31 -11.42 -0.28 10.51
C ALA A 31 -12.05 0.85 11.33
N ILE A 32 -13.30 1.24 11.03
CA ILE A 32 -14.02 2.29 11.76
C ILE A 32 -14.29 1.85 13.20
N ILE A 33 -14.82 0.64 13.40
CA ILE A 33 -15.15 0.12 14.73
C ILE A 33 -13.87 -0.10 15.55
N GLY A 34 -12.84 -0.71 14.96
CA GLY A 34 -11.54 -0.94 15.57
C GLY A 34 -10.90 0.37 16.04
N ILE A 35 -10.77 1.35 15.16
CA ILE A 35 -10.20 2.66 15.55
C ILE A 35 -11.08 3.39 16.58
N ALA A 36 -12.41 3.23 16.53
CA ALA A 36 -13.30 3.80 17.55
C ALA A 36 -13.01 3.19 18.93
N LEU A 37 -12.81 1.87 19.01
CA LEU A 37 -12.40 1.17 20.23
C LEU A 37 -11.05 1.66 20.73
N LEU A 38 -10.05 1.78 19.86
CA LEU A 38 -8.75 2.35 20.22
C LEU A 38 -8.92 3.75 20.83
N TYR A 39 -9.64 4.65 20.15
CA TYR A 39 -9.87 6.01 20.65
C TYR A 39 -10.58 6.02 22.01
N MET A 40 -11.60 5.16 22.20
CA MET A 40 -12.28 4.99 23.49
C MET A 40 -11.33 4.53 24.61
N THR A 41 -10.32 3.71 24.30
CA THR A 41 -9.27 3.31 25.27
C THR A 41 -8.32 4.45 25.65
N LEU A 42 -8.26 5.54 24.90
CA LEU A 42 -7.43 6.71 25.18
C LEU A 42 -8.22 7.84 25.88
N MET A 43 -9.55 7.80 25.79
CA MET A 43 -10.44 8.77 26.45
C MET A 43 -10.46 8.60 27.99
N PRO A 44 -10.73 9.68 28.75
CA PRO A 44 -10.95 9.59 30.20
C PRO A 44 -12.18 8.72 30.54
N TRP A 45 -12.04 7.76 31.47
CA TRP A 45 -13.17 6.95 31.97
C TRP A 45 -13.44 7.29 33.42
N ARG A 46 -14.71 7.56 33.78
CA ARG A 46 -15.12 7.91 35.15
C ARG A 46 -14.22 9.01 35.78
N GLY A 47 -13.89 10.04 34.99
CA GLY A 47 -13.00 11.13 35.39
C GLY A 47 -11.50 10.80 35.44
N ARG A 48 -11.10 9.52 35.28
CA ARG A 48 -9.69 9.11 35.27
C ARG A 48 -9.07 9.28 33.89
N GLN A 49 -8.05 10.15 33.82
CA GLN A 49 -7.29 10.41 32.61
C GLN A 49 -6.26 9.31 32.33
N VAL A 50 -6.03 9.01 31.06
CA VAL A 50 -4.95 8.10 30.62
C VAL A 50 -3.64 8.87 30.57
N ARG A 51 -2.64 8.45 31.34
CA ARG A 51 -1.27 9.02 31.29
C ARG A 51 -0.56 8.61 30.00
N GLY A 52 0.42 9.40 29.55
CA GLY A 52 1.15 9.15 28.30
C GLY A 52 1.70 7.72 28.20
N ALA A 53 2.37 7.22 29.24
CA ALA A 53 2.90 5.85 29.26
C ALA A 53 1.82 4.76 29.15
N ALA A 54 0.67 4.96 29.81
CA ALA A 54 -0.45 4.03 29.69
C ALA A 54 -1.08 4.10 28.29
N GLY A 55 -1.21 5.30 27.71
CA GLY A 55 -1.68 5.49 26.34
C GLY A 55 -0.76 4.83 25.32
N ALA A 56 0.55 5.00 25.47
CA ALA A 56 1.57 4.32 24.66
C ALA A 56 1.38 2.80 24.68
N PHE A 57 1.28 2.21 25.87
CA PHE A 57 1.12 0.76 26.00
C PHE A 57 -0.17 0.24 25.34
N LEU A 58 -1.28 0.98 25.48
CA LEU A 58 -2.56 0.62 24.83
C LEU A 58 -2.46 0.69 23.31
N ALA A 59 -1.86 1.75 22.76
CA ALA A 59 -1.70 1.90 21.32
C ALA A 59 -0.71 0.88 20.73
N VAL A 60 0.35 0.52 21.47
CA VAL A 60 1.25 -0.59 21.11
C VAL A 60 0.50 -1.92 21.08
N ALA A 61 -0.37 -2.20 22.06
CA ALA A 61 -1.17 -3.43 22.07
C ALA A 61 -2.11 -3.51 20.86
N HIS A 62 -2.74 -2.39 20.49
CA HIS A 62 -3.53 -2.30 19.25
C HIS A 62 -2.67 -2.58 18.01
N GLY A 63 -1.55 -1.87 17.86
CA GLY A 63 -0.66 -2.02 16.71
C GLY A 63 -0.09 -3.43 16.60
N LEU A 64 0.29 -4.04 17.72
CA LEU A 64 0.90 -5.36 17.75
C LEU A 64 -0.08 -6.43 17.28
N VAL A 65 -1.32 -6.40 17.79
CA VAL A 65 -2.35 -7.34 17.33
C VAL A 65 -2.67 -7.12 15.85
N LEU A 66 -2.81 -5.86 15.41
CA LEU A 66 -3.07 -5.55 14.01
C LEU A 66 -1.97 -6.10 13.09
N TYR A 67 -0.70 -5.82 13.39
CA TYR A 67 0.41 -6.20 12.51
C TYR A 67 0.74 -7.69 12.57
N LEU A 68 0.61 -8.35 13.72
CA LEU A 68 0.73 -9.80 13.83
C LEU A 68 -0.37 -10.56 13.08
N LEU A 69 -1.52 -9.93 12.82
CA LEU A 69 -2.56 -10.56 12.00
C LEU A 69 -2.41 -10.22 10.52
N SER A 70 -1.93 -9.01 10.20
CA SER A 70 -1.87 -8.52 8.81
C SER A 70 -0.65 -9.01 8.02
N LEU A 71 0.47 -9.31 8.71
CA LEU A 71 1.77 -9.58 8.09
C LEU A 71 2.32 -11.03 8.17
N PRO A 72 1.59 -12.10 8.62
CA PRO A 72 2.14 -13.46 8.63
C PRO A 72 2.75 -13.93 7.32
N TRP A 73 2.26 -13.44 6.17
CA TRP A 73 2.81 -13.74 4.84
C TRP A 73 4.29 -13.38 4.68
N ILE A 74 4.81 -12.42 5.45
CA ILE A 74 6.26 -12.10 5.46
C ILE A 74 7.07 -13.28 6.03
N GLY A 75 6.48 -14.03 6.97
CA GLY A 75 7.09 -15.20 7.56
C GLY A 75 7.36 -16.33 6.55
N GLU A 76 6.61 -16.39 5.45
CA GLU A 76 6.84 -17.35 4.36
C GLU A 76 8.16 -17.06 3.61
N LEU A 77 8.54 -15.78 3.50
CA LEU A 77 9.77 -15.36 2.83
C LEU A 77 11.00 -15.46 3.73
N VAL A 78 10.92 -14.88 4.93
CA VAL A 78 12.10 -14.66 5.81
C VAL A 78 12.03 -15.41 7.14
N GLY A 79 10.97 -16.18 7.38
CA GLY A 79 10.75 -16.92 8.63
C GLY A 79 10.04 -16.11 9.72
N ILE A 80 9.64 -16.81 10.78
CA ILE A 80 8.81 -16.24 11.86
C ILE A 80 9.51 -15.13 12.66
N ILE A 81 10.83 -15.21 12.81
CA ILE A 81 11.59 -14.27 13.65
C ILE A 81 11.61 -12.87 13.01
N PRO A 82 12.04 -12.67 11.75
CA PRO A 82 12.01 -11.33 11.14
C PRO A 82 10.59 -10.76 11.00
N TYR A 83 9.60 -11.61 10.70
CA TYR A 83 8.19 -11.20 10.65
C TYR A 83 7.70 -10.65 12.01
N ALA A 84 7.95 -11.37 13.11
CA ALA A 84 7.57 -10.93 14.44
C ALA A 84 8.32 -9.65 14.85
N ALA A 85 9.62 -9.57 14.53
CA ALA A 85 10.44 -8.39 14.79
C ALA A 85 9.90 -7.16 14.04
N LEU A 86 9.51 -7.29 12.78
CA LEU A 86 8.89 -6.22 11.99
C LEU A 86 7.55 -5.80 12.60
N SER A 87 6.69 -6.75 12.98
CA SER A 87 5.41 -6.45 13.62
C SER A 87 5.57 -5.67 14.92
N ILE A 88 6.56 -6.04 15.75
CA ILE A 88 6.93 -5.30 16.96
C ILE A 88 7.45 -3.91 16.60
N TRP A 89 8.36 -3.81 15.63
CA TRP A 89 8.94 -2.53 15.18
C TRP A 89 7.87 -1.55 14.71
N LEU A 90 6.93 -2.00 13.86
CA LEU A 90 5.81 -1.17 13.40
C LEU A 90 4.91 -0.72 14.57
N SER A 91 4.77 -1.55 15.61
CA SER A 91 4.00 -1.22 16.80
C SER A 91 4.66 -0.16 17.67
N VAL A 92 5.99 -0.01 17.63
CA VAL A 92 6.71 1.04 18.37
C VAL A 92 6.27 2.44 17.95
N TYR A 93 5.93 2.66 16.68
CA TYR A 93 5.40 3.94 16.20
C TYR A 93 4.08 4.31 16.90
N ALA A 94 3.29 3.31 17.31
CA ALA A 94 2.05 3.53 18.04
C ALA A 94 2.28 4.11 19.45
N ILE A 95 3.50 4.10 19.99
CA ILE A 95 3.85 4.82 21.23
C ILE A 95 3.50 6.30 21.10
N ALA A 96 3.90 6.93 19.99
CA ALA A 96 3.61 8.34 19.73
C ALA A 96 2.10 8.58 19.64
N LEU A 97 1.37 7.70 18.92
CA LEU A 97 -0.08 7.76 18.81
C LEU A 97 -0.75 7.65 20.18
N GLY A 98 -0.30 6.74 21.03
CA GLY A 98 -0.83 6.57 22.38
C GLY A 98 -0.59 7.76 23.30
N ILE A 99 0.61 8.36 23.26
CA ILE A 99 0.97 9.54 24.07
C ILE A 99 0.17 10.76 23.63
N PHE A 100 0.24 11.11 22.34
CA PHE A 100 -0.37 12.31 21.80
C PHE A 100 -1.89 12.16 21.66
N GLY A 101 -2.35 10.97 21.26
CA GLY A 101 -3.77 10.64 21.20
C GLY A 101 -4.46 10.71 22.56
N ALA A 102 -3.85 10.17 23.62
CA ALA A 102 -4.39 10.31 24.99
C ALA A 102 -4.36 11.77 25.50
N ALA A 103 -3.46 12.61 24.99
CA ALA A 103 -3.45 14.04 25.33
C ALA A 103 -4.60 14.79 24.63
N VAL A 104 -4.78 14.55 23.33
CA VAL A 104 -5.84 15.16 22.51
C VAL A 104 -7.23 14.66 22.90
N ALA A 105 -7.40 13.37 23.22
CA ALA A 105 -8.69 12.79 23.63
C ALA A 105 -9.30 13.42 24.89
N ARG A 106 -8.53 14.21 25.65
CA ARG A 106 -9.00 14.99 26.81
C ARG A 106 -9.69 16.28 26.42
N TRP A 107 -9.39 16.83 25.25
CA TRP A 107 -10.04 18.03 24.75
C TRP A 107 -11.52 17.77 24.49
N ARG A 108 -12.35 18.79 24.69
CA ARG A 108 -13.80 18.71 24.47
C ARG A 108 -14.15 18.19 23.07
N PHE A 109 -13.40 18.64 22.07
CA PHE A 109 -13.53 18.26 20.66
C PHE A 109 -12.32 17.49 20.14
N GLY A 110 -11.60 16.77 21.01
CA GLY A 110 -10.39 16.02 20.64
C GLY A 110 -10.59 15.01 19.51
N PHE A 111 -11.83 14.53 19.32
CA PHE A 111 -12.18 13.59 18.24
C PHE A 111 -12.03 14.19 16.84
N LEU A 112 -12.04 15.52 16.69
CA LEU A 112 -11.78 16.20 15.42
C LEU A 112 -10.28 16.31 15.10
N VAL A 113 -9.43 16.23 16.12
CA VAL A 113 -7.98 16.43 16.02
C VAL A 113 -7.23 15.11 15.97
N PHE A 114 -7.73 14.09 16.66
CA PHE A 114 -7.14 12.75 16.70
C PHE A 114 -6.84 12.15 15.30
N PRO A 115 -7.69 12.31 14.27
CA PRO A 115 -7.39 11.82 12.92
C PRO A 115 -6.08 12.37 12.33
N LEU A 116 -5.78 13.65 12.58
CA LEU A 116 -4.56 14.30 12.08
C LEU A 116 -3.32 13.79 12.83
N VAL A 117 -3.45 13.48 14.12
CA VAL A 117 -2.39 12.84 14.91
C VAL A 117 -2.15 11.41 14.44
N TYR A 118 -3.21 10.67 14.14
CA TYR A 118 -3.11 9.32 13.58
C TYR A 118 -2.36 9.35 12.25
N LEU A 119 -2.76 10.24 11.33
CA LEU A 119 -2.10 10.40 10.04
C LEU A 119 -0.62 10.77 10.22
N ALA A 120 -0.27 11.69 11.13
CA ALA A 120 1.13 12.06 11.36
C ALA A 120 1.98 10.85 11.76
N VAL A 121 1.47 9.97 12.63
CA VAL A 121 2.18 8.73 13.02
C VAL A 121 2.24 7.73 11.87
N GLU A 122 1.16 7.59 11.09
CA GLU A 122 1.12 6.72 9.90
C GLU A 122 2.13 7.16 8.84
N VAL A 123 2.23 8.47 8.56
CA VAL A 123 3.19 9.03 7.59
C VAL A 123 4.63 8.78 8.05
N VAL A 124 4.94 8.96 9.34
CA VAL A 124 6.27 8.65 9.86
C VAL A 124 6.59 7.15 9.70
N ARG A 125 5.67 6.26 10.08
CA ARG A 125 5.83 4.79 9.92
C ARG A 125 5.99 4.37 8.46
N SER A 126 5.30 5.04 7.54
CA SER A 126 5.32 4.72 6.12
C SER A 126 6.45 5.41 5.34
N SER A 127 7.24 6.29 5.97
CA SER A 127 8.33 7.02 5.30
C SER A 127 9.71 6.81 5.91
N VAL A 128 9.80 6.44 7.20
CA VAL A 128 11.07 6.42 7.95
C VAL A 128 11.15 5.18 8.85
N PRO A 129 12.32 4.52 8.98
CA PRO A 129 13.56 4.69 8.19
C PRO A 129 13.51 3.94 6.85
N PHE A 130 14.50 4.15 5.99
CA PHE A 130 14.71 3.39 4.74
C PHE A 130 13.54 3.44 3.75
N GLY A 131 12.85 4.58 3.67
CA GLY A 131 11.64 4.71 2.86
C GLY A 131 10.36 4.21 3.56
N GLY A 132 10.47 3.64 4.77
CA GLY A 132 9.36 3.23 5.62
C GLY A 132 8.62 1.99 5.13
N PHE A 133 7.46 1.73 5.74
CA PHE A 133 6.64 0.55 5.44
C PHE A 133 5.17 0.92 5.15
N PRO A 134 4.83 1.44 3.96
CA PRO A 134 3.47 1.88 3.63
C PRO A 134 2.43 0.76 3.49
N TRP A 135 2.83 -0.51 3.57
CA TRP A 135 1.96 -1.67 3.35
C TRP A 135 0.73 -1.73 4.27
N VAL A 136 0.84 -1.23 5.50
CA VAL A 136 -0.25 -1.30 6.51
C VAL A 136 -0.92 0.06 6.77
N LYS A 137 -1.02 0.92 5.74
CA LYS A 137 -1.84 2.14 5.84
C LYS A 137 -3.32 1.75 6.03
N LEU A 138 -4.03 2.50 6.86
CA LEU A 138 -5.45 2.24 7.14
C LEU A 138 -6.32 2.35 5.88
N ALA A 139 -5.93 3.22 4.94
CA ALA A 139 -6.66 3.47 3.70
C ALA A 139 -6.89 2.24 2.83
N TRP A 140 -5.99 1.25 2.85
CA TRP A 140 -6.11 0.03 2.05
C TRP A 140 -7.36 -0.76 2.40
N GLY A 141 -7.69 -0.83 3.70
CA GLY A 141 -8.88 -1.53 4.17
C GLY A 141 -10.19 -0.79 3.92
N GLN A 142 -10.18 0.28 3.12
CA GLN A 142 -11.40 0.99 2.71
C GLN A 142 -11.76 0.73 1.25
N ILE A 143 -11.03 -0.12 0.51
CA ILE A 143 -11.26 -0.33 -0.92
C ILE A 143 -12.70 -0.80 -1.24
N GLU A 144 -13.31 -1.61 -0.37
CA GLU A 144 -14.71 -2.05 -0.46
C GLU A 144 -15.73 -1.07 0.16
N GLY A 145 -15.24 0.03 0.75
CA GLY A 145 -16.03 0.97 1.52
C GLY A 145 -16.32 2.28 0.76
N PRO A 146 -17.30 3.06 1.22
CA PRO A 146 -17.65 4.34 0.59
C PRO A 146 -16.52 5.37 0.63
N LEU A 147 -15.56 5.21 1.55
CA LEU A 147 -14.44 6.13 1.70
C LEU A 147 -13.37 5.94 0.61
N ALA A 148 -13.31 4.80 -0.09
CA ALA A 148 -12.40 4.61 -1.23
C ALA A 148 -12.58 5.69 -2.31
N SER A 149 -13.81 6.17 -2.48
CA SER A 149 -14.17 7.23 -3.43
C SER A 149 -13.52 8.59 -3.14
N LEU A 150 -12.87 8.76 -1.98
CA LEU A 150 -12.08 9.94 -1.66
C LEU A 150 -10.65 9.89 -2.23
N ALA A 151 -10.23 8.75 -2.81
CA ALA A 151 -8.89 8.57 -3.35
C ALA A 151 -8.51 9.64 -4.41
N PRO A 152 -9.36 10.02 -5.39
CA PRO A 152 -9.04 11.08 -6.35
C PRO A 152 -8.80 12.46 -5.71
N TRP A 153 -9.29 12.69 -4.49
CA TRP A 153 -9.31 14.00 -3.83
C TRP A 153 -8.15 14.20 -2.86
N GLY A 154 -7.57 13.15 -2.30
CA GLY A 154 -6.46 13.28 -1.37
C GLY A 154 -5.74 11.97 -1.06
N GLY A 155 -5.96 10.96 -1.91
CA GLY A 155 -5.29 9.67 -1.85
C GLY A 155 -5.46 8.98 -0.51
N THR A 156 -4.46 8.18 -0.16
CA THR A 156 -4.46 7.38 1.07
C THR A 156 -4.59 8.25 2.33
N SER A 157 -3.96 9.43 2.36
CA SER A 157 -3.95 10.30 3.53
C SER A 157 -5.34 10.83 3.89
N LEU A 158 -6.13 11.26 2.90
CA LEU A 158 -7.48 11.74 3.11
C LEU A 158 -8.41 10.62 3.56
N ILE A 159 -8.26 9.43 2.98
CA ILE A 159 -9.02 8.24 3.38
C ILE A 159 -8.71 7.88 4.83
N THR A 160 -7.44 7.80 5.22
CA THR A 160 -7.05 7.54 6.62
C THR A 160 -7.71 8.56 7.56
N VAL A 161 -7.62 9.86 7.25
CA VAL A 161 -8.24 10.90 8.09
C VAL A 161 -9.75 10.76 8.15
N ALA A 162 -10.42 10.49 7.03
CA ALA A 162 -11.86 10.28 6.96
C ALA A 162 -12.30 9.07 7.80
N THR A 163 -11.61 7.93 7.68
CA THR A 163 -11.89 6.71 8.44
C THR A 163 -11.73 6.94 9.94
N VAL A 164 -10.61 7.56 10.35
CA VAL A 164 -10.36 7.84 11.76
C VAL A 164 -11.33 8.90 12.31
N LEU A 165 -11.72 9.88 11.50
CA LEU A 165 -12.72 10.89 11.87
C LEU A 165 -14.08 10.24 12.10
N SER A 166 -14.52 9.37 11.18
CA SER A 166 -15.75 8.60 11.37
C SER A 166 -15.69 7.74 12.63
N ALA A 167 -14.57 7.05 12.86
CA ALA A 167 -14.35 6.23 14.05
C ALA A 167 -14.44 7.03 15.36
N CYS A 168 -13.77 8.19 15.42
CA CYS A 168 -13.79 9.05 16.59
C CYS A 168 -15.16 9.73 16.79
N GLY A 169 -15.86 10.05 15.70
CA GLY A 169 -17.24 10.53 15.69
C GLY A 169 -18.21 9.49 16.27
N LEU A 170 -18.08 8.23 15.87
CA LEU A 170 -18.85 7.10 16.41
C LEU A 170 -18.62 6.96 17.93
N ALA A 171 -17.37 6.96 18.38
CA ALA A 171 -17.06 6.95 19.81
C ALA A 171 -17.65 8.16 20.56
N GLY A 172 -17.61 9.35 19.95
CA GLY A 172 -18.19 10.58 20.50
C GLY A 172 -19.72 10.53 20.59
N LEU A 173 -20.40 9.96 19.60
CA LEU A 173 -21.85 9.75 19.58
C LEU A 173 -22.32 8.86 20.75
N LEU A 174 -21.54 7.82 21.06
CA LEU A 174 -21.85 6.85 22.10
C LEU A 174 -21.55 7.38 23.52
N LEU A 175 -20.51 8.21 23.67
CA LEU A 175 -19.96 8.56 24.98
C LEU A 175 -20.14 10.03 25.41
N ARG A 176 -20.61 10.91 24.53
CA ARG A 176 -20.77 12.36 24.82
C ARG A 176 -22.24 12.78 24.77
N GLY A 177 -22.54 13.92 25.38
CA GLY A 177 -23.87 14.54 25.41
C GLY A 177 -23.90 15.96 24.85
N GLY A 178 -25.12 16.51 24.68
CA GLY A 178 -25.37 17.88 24.25
C GLY A 178 -24.73 18.23 22.89
N LYS A 179 -24.22 19.45 22.76
CA LYS A 179 -23.60 19.97 21.52
C LYS A 179 -22.41 19.12 21.01
N VAL A 180 -21.70 18.43 21.90
CA VAL A 180 -20.56 17.56 21.51
C VAL A 180 -21.07 16.32 20.78
N LYS A 181 -22.20 15.74 21.20
CA LYS A 181 -22.82 14.60 20.53
C LYS A 181 -23.23 14.94 19.10
N VAL A 182 -23.79 16.14 18.89
CA VAL A 182 -24.16 16.63 17.54
C VAL A 182 -22.92 16.76 16.65
N ALA A 183 -21.86 17.40 17.14
CA ALA A 183 -20.61 17.51 16.39
C ALA A 183 -19.96 16.14 16.09
N ALA A 184 -20.03 15.19 17.04
CA ALA A 184 -19.57 13.83 16.84
C ALA A 184 -20.41 13.07 15.79
N GLY A 185 -21.72 13.32 15.77
CA GLY A 185 -22.61 12.80 14.73
C GLY A 185 -22.25 13.31 13.34
N ALA A 186 -21.99 14.61 13.22
CA ALA A 186 -21.48 15.18 11.97
C ALA A 186 -20.13 14.57 11.57
N ALA A 187 -19.19 14.43 12.52
CA ALA A 187 -17.90 13.78 12.26
C ALA A 187 -18.02 12.31 11.82
N PHE A 188 -19.04 11.59 12.29
CA PHE A 188 -19.33 10.22 11.84
C PHE A 188 -19.91 10.19 10.42
N ILE A 189 -20.93 11.00 10.15
CA ILE A 189 -21.76 10.93 8.94
C ILE A 189 -21.12 11.65 7.75
N LEU A 190 -20.54 12.83 7.96
CA LEU A 190 -20.07 13.67 6.85
C LEU A 190 -18.98 13.00 5.99
N PRO A 191 -17.97 12.31 6.52
CA PRO A 191 -16.98 11.63 5.69
C PRO A 191 -17.60 10.51 4.84
N LEU A 192 -18.53 9.75 5.42
CA LEU A 192 -19.24 8.67 4.71
C LEU A 192 -20.12 9.24 3.58
N MET A 193 -20.86 10.32 3.86
CA MET A 193 -21.65 11.02 2.86
C MET A 193 -20.78 11.65 1.77
N ALA A 194 -19.63 12.21 2.13
CA ALA A 194 -18.67 12.76 1.18
C ALA A 194 -18.10 11.66 0.28
N GLY A 195 -17.78 10.49 0.83
CA GLY A 195 -17.37 9.32 0.06
C GLY A 195 -18.45 8.87 -0.94
N LEU A 196 -19.69 8.68 -0.46
CA LEU A 196 -20.83 8.33 -1.32
C LEU A 196 -21.13 9.39 -2.40
N ALA A 197 -20.96 10.67 -2.08
CA ALA A 197 -21.12 11.75 -3.04
C ALA A 197 -20.00 11.77 -4.09
N ALA A 198 -18.74 11.63 -3.65
CA ALA A 198 -17.56 11.56 -4.52
C ALA A 198 -17.63 10.36 -5.47
N GLY A 199 -18.24 9.24 -5.02
CA GLY A 199 -18.45 8.05 -5.84
C GLY A 199 -19.22 8.29 -7.14
N ARG A 200 -20.04 9.35 -7.22
CA ARG A 200 -20.78 9.72 -8.44
C ARG A 200 -19.91 10.35 -9.53
N GLY A 201 -18.72 10.83 -9.18
CA GLY A 201 -17.78 11.47 -10.11
C GLY A 201 -16.53 10.63 -10.40
N ILE A 202 -16.55 9.34 -10.04
CA ILE A 202 -15.47 8.41 -10.36
C ILE A 202 -15.53 8.03 -11.84
N ASP A 203 -14.36 7.83 -12.44
CA ASP A 203 -14.20 7.43 -13.84
C ASP A 203 -14.92 8.36 -14.83
N PRO A 204 -14.61 9.67 -14.81
CA PRO A 204 -15.24 10.63 -15.70
C PRO A 204 -14.84 10.35 -17.15
N THR A 205 -15.77 10.48 -18.09
CA THR A 205 -15.54 10.09 -19.49
C THR A 205 -14.73 11.11 -20.29
N ASP A 206 -14.62 12.35 -19.81
CA ASP A 206 -13.90 13.45 -20.46
C ASP A 206 -12.38 13.29 -20.43
N THR A 207 -11.84 12.49 -19.51
CA THR A 207 -10.41 12.16 -19.44
C THR A 207 -10.01 11.02 -20.37
N LYS A 208 -10.97 10.29 -20.95
CA LYS A 208 -10.71 9.17 -21.89
C LYS A 208 -10.24 9.70 -23.24
N VAL A 209 -9.08 9.22 -23.68
CA VAL A 209 -8.47 9.61 -24.97
C VAL A 209 -8.36 8.45 -25.96
N GLY A 210 -8.66 7.22 -25.52
CA GLY A 210 -8.62 6.03 -26.36
C GLY A 210 -8.87 4.76 -25.55
N GLU A 211 -8.59 3.62 -26.16
CA GLU A 211 -8.54 2.30 -25.53
C GLU A 211 -7.30 1.57 -26.05
N ALA A 212 -6.80 0.62 -25.27
CA ALA A 212 -5.78 -0.33 -25.70
C ALA A 212 -6.22 -1.75 -25.31
N LYS A 213 -6.13 -2.70 -26.24
CA LYS A 213 -6.30 -4.12 -25.96
C LYS A 213 -5.05 -4.63 -25.27
N VAL A 214 -5.15 -4.93 -23.98
CA VAL A 214 -4.01 -5.30 -23.13
C VAL A 214 -4.09 -6.76 -22.73
N ALA A 215 -2.94 -7.43 -22.72
CA ALA A 215 -2.80 -8.75 -22.12
C ALA A 215 -1.94 -8.73 -20.84
N ALA A 216 -2.38 -9.46 -19.81
CA ALA A 216 -1.56 -9.79 -18.64
C ALA A 216 -1.26 -11.29 -18.65
N ILE A 217 0.02 -11.67 -18.64
CA ILE A 217 0.46 -13.06 -18.69
C ILE A 217 0.84 -13.55 -17.30
N GLN A 218 0.34 -14.73 -16.92
CA GLN A 218 0.70 -15.42 -15.70
C GLN A 218 1.29 -16.79 -16.06
N GLY A 219 2.61 -16.90 -16.09
CA GLY A 219 3.29 -18.14 -16.47
C GLY A 219 3.37 -19.18 -15.34
N ASN A 220 3.13 -18.81 -14.09
CA ASN A 220 3.33 -19.67 -12.91
C ASN A 220 4.80 -20.12 -12.73
N VAL A 221 5.06 -20.77 -11.59
CA VAL A 221 6.37 -21.39 -11.27
C VAL A 221 6.30 -22.91 -11.37
N PRO A 222 7.40 -23.59 -11.78
CA PRO A 222 7.47 -25.05 -11.78
C PRO A 222 7.32 -25.61 -10.35
N ARG A 223 6.71 -26.79 -10.22
CA ARG A 223 6.68 -27.52 -8.94
C ARG A 223 8.07 -28.05 -8.59
N SER A 224 8.35 -28.17 -7.29
CA SER A 224 9.64 -28.51 -6.67
C SER A 224 10.39 -29.64 -7.38
N GLY A 225 11.71 -29.51 -7.53
CA GLY A 225 12.58 -30.56 -8.10
C GLY A 225 13.69 -30.08 -9.04
N LEU A 226 13.67 -28.81 -9.44
CA LEU A 226 14.72 -28.17 -10.26
C LEU A 226 15.74 -27.44 -9.39
N ASP A 227 16.99 -27.40 -9.84
CA ASP A 227 18.01 -26.51 -9.29
C ASP A 227 17.71 -25.04 -9.64
N PHE A 228 18.44 -24.10 -9.02
CA PHE A 228 18.15 -22.67 -9.19
C PHE A 228 18.22 -22.22 -10.66
N ALA A 229 19.18 -22.73 -11.44
CA ALA A 229 19.29 -22.39 -12.85
C ALA A 229 18.12 -22.95 -13.69
N GLY A 230 17.72 -24.19 -13.44
CA GLY A 230 16.58 -24.84 -14.07
C GLY A 230 15.25 -24.16 -13.74
N GLN A 231 15.06 -23.73 -12.49
CA GLN A 231 13.87 -22.98 -12.09
C GLN A 231 13.73 -21.67 -12.86
N ARG A 232 14.81 -20.87 -12.95
CA ARG A 232 14.80 -19.59 -13.69
C ARG A 232 14.45 -19.76 -15.16
N ARG A 233 15.02 -20.78 -15.82
CA ARG A 233 14.70 -21.06 -17.23
C ARG A 233 13.27 -21.56 -17.41
N ALA A 234 12.78 -22.40 -16.49
CA ALA A 234 11.41 -22.90 -16.54
C ALA A 234 10.38 -21.78 -16.37
N VAL A 235 10.59 -20.83 -15.44
CA VAL A 235 9.70 -19.66 -15.30
C VAL A 235 9.64 -18.85 -16.59
N LEU A 236 10.79 -18.55 -17.22
CA LEU A 236 10.84 -17.88 -18.51
C LEU A 236 10.05 -18.66 -19.59
N ASN A 237 10.31 -19.96 -19.71
CA ASN A 237 9.65 -20.80 -20.71
C ASN A 237 8.13 -20.86 -20.51
N ASN A 238 7.65 -20.83 -19.27
CA ASN A 238 6.21 -20.82 -19.02
C ASN A 238 5.56 -19.52 -19.55
N HIS A 239 6.17 -18.35 -19.31
CA HIS A 239 5.62 -17.08 -19.81
C HIS A 239 5.66 -17.00 -21.34
N ILE A 240 6.71 -17.56 -21.96
CA ILE A 240 6.78 -17.73 -23.41
C ILE A 240 5.63 -18.60 -23.90
N GLN A 241 5.44 -19.78 -23.31
CA GLN A 241 4.40 -20.72 -23.71
C GLN A 241 2.99 -20.11 -23.59
N GLU A 242 2.68 -19.44 -22.48
CA GLU A 242 1.38 -18.78 -22.31
C GLU A 242 1.19 -17.64 -23.33
N THR A 243 2.25 -16.91 -23.69
CA THR A 243 2.19 -15.85 -24.70
C THR A 243 1.99 -16.42 -26.11
N GLU A 244 2.71 -17.49 -26.46
CA GLU A 244 2.54 -18.18 -27.75
C GLU A 244 1.19 -18.88 -27.87
N GLU A 245 0.63 -19.37 -26.77
CA GLU A 245 -0.72 -19.95 -26.74
C GLU A 245 -1.79 -18.89 -26.91
N LEU A 246 -1.61 -17.71 -26.28
CA LEU A 246 -2.48 -16.56 -26.46
C LEU A 246 -2.50 -16.10 -27.92
N ALA A 247 -1.33 -16.02 -28.56
CA ALA A 247 -1.16 -15.60 -29.95
C ALA A 247 -1.91 -16.48 -30.97
N LYS A 248 -2.31 -17.69 -30.61
CA LYS A 248 -3.09 -18.58 -31.49
C LYS A 248 -4.58 -18.24 -31.54
N HIS A 249 -5.07 -17.47 -30.55
CA HIS A 249 -6.50 -17.26 -30.32
C HIS A 249 -6.89 -15.80 -30.18
N GLU A 250 -5.92 -14.91 -29.99
CA GLU A 250 -6.12 -13.47 -29.86
C GLU A 250 -5.25 -12.72 -30.87
N ASP A 251 -5.89 -11.88 -31.67
CA ASP A 251 -5.24 -10.97 -32.61
C ASP A 251 -5.32 -9.51 -32.09
N ASP A 252 -4.59 -8.60 -32.73
CA ASP A 252 -4.67 -7.15 -32.53
C ASP A 252 -4.46 -6.69 -31.07
N ILE A 253 -3.52 -7.29 -30.35
CA ILE A 253 -3.15 -6.86 -28.98
C ILE A 253 -2.23 -5.63 -29.07
N ASP A 254 -2.53 -4.57 -28.32
CA ASP A 254 -1.74 -3.33 -28.35
C ASP A 254 -0.49 -3.39 -27.47
N LEU A 255 -0.57 -4.08 -26.33
CA LEU A 255 0.55 -4.28 -25.41
C LEU A 255 0.34 -5.49 -24.49
N VAL A 256 1.45 -6.17 -24.16
CA VAL A 256 1.47 -7.36 -23.29
C VAL A 256 2.34 -7.08 -22.09
N ILE A 257 1.86 -7.43 -20.89
CA ILE A 257 2.59 -7.26 -19.63
C ILE A 257 2.93 -8.64 -19.09
N TRP A 258 4.24 -8.88 -18.91
CA TRP A 258 4.71 -10.01 -18.11
C TRP A 258 5.00 -9.56 -16.66
N PRO A 259 4.95 -10.48 -15.70
CA PRO A 259 5.23 -10.20 -14.29
C PRO A 259 6.68 -9.82 -14.04
N GLU A 260 6.92 -9.29 -12.85
CA GLU A 260 8.27 -9.14 -12.27
C GLU A 260 8.99 -10.50 -12.24
N ASN A 261 10.29 -10.52 -12.55
CA ASN A 261 11.11 -11.74 -12.57
C ASN A 261 10.52 -12.87 -13.45
N SER A 262 9.72 -12.53 -14.47
CA SER A 262 9.31 -13.48 -15.53
C SER A 262 10.51 -14.01 -16.31
N SER A 263 11.62 -13.27 -16.34
CA SER A 263 12.94 -13.77 -16.75
C SER A 263 14.03 -13.44 -15.72
N ASP A 264 14.37 -14.37 -14.84
CA ASP A 264 15.55 -14.25 -13.95
C ASP A 264 16.90 -14.49 -14.66
N ILE A 265 16.86 -14.63 -15.99
CA ILE A 265 18.02 -14.74 -16.87
C ILE A 265 18.11 -13.44 -17.64
N ASP A 266 19.22 -12.74 -17.50
CA ASP A 266 19.49 -11.46 -18.17
C ASP A 266 19.54 -11.69 -19.70
N PRO A 267 18.54 -11.24 -20.47
CA PRO A 267 18.48 -11.49 -21.90
C PRO A 267 19.58 -10.74 -22.66
N PHE A 268 20.18 -9.69 -22.08
CA PHE A 268 21.29 -8.98 -22.72
C PHE A 268 22.62 -9.73 -22.58
N ARG A 269 22.66 -10.79 -21.78
CA ARG A 269 23.85 -11.61 -21.53
C ARG A 269 23.67 -13.07 -21.91
N ASP A 270 22.44 -13.51 -22.15
CA ASP A 270 22.08 -14.87 -22.58
C ASP A 270 21.30 -14.81 -23.89
N SER A 271 21.96 -15.14 -24.99
CA SER A 271 21.36 -15.06 -26.33
C SER A 271 20.18 -16.02 -26.53
N ALA A 272 20.14 -17.14 -25.79
CA ALA A 272 19.03 -18.08 -25.88
C ALA A 272 17.78 -17.49 -25.21
N ALA A 273 17.91 -16.82 -24.07
CA ALA A 273 16.81 -16.07 -23.45
C ALA A 273 16.33 -14.93 -24.37
N ALA A 274 17.25 -14.17 -24.97
CA ALA A 274 16.91 -13.11 -25.91
C ALA A 274 16.11 -13.61 -27.13
N GLN A 275 16.57 -14.71 -27.74
CA GLN A 275 15.90 -15.31 -28.89
C GLN A 275 14.51 -15.86 -28.52
N ALA A 276 14.39 -16.51 -27.36
CA ALA A 276 13.13 -17.08 -26.92
C ALA A 276 12.09 -15.98 -26.58
N ILE A 277 12.52 -14.89 -25.94
CA ILE A 277 11.68 -13.70 -25.71
C ILE A 277 11.28 -13.07 -27.05
N SER A 278 12.23 -12.89 -27.97
CA SER A 278 11.94 -12.32 -29.30
C SER A 278 10.92 -13.17 -30.05
N GLY A 279 11.05 -14.50 -30.01
CA GLY A 279 10.09 -15.42 -30.64
C GLY A 279 8.67 -15.26 -30.08
N ALA A 280 8.52 -15.12 -28.76
CA ALA A 280 7.22 -14.86 -28.14
C ALA A 280 6.63 -13.50 -28.53
N VAL A 281 7.49 -12.46 -28.59
CA VAL A 281 7.12 -11.10 -29.00
C VAL A 281 6.67 -11.07 -30.47
N ASP A 282 7.39 -11.77 -31.35
CA ASP A 282 7.05 -11.87 -32.77
C ASP A 282 5.78 -12.73 -32.97
N ALA A 283 5.55 -13.75 -32.13
CA ALA A 283 4.35 -14.58 -32.21
C ALA A 283 3.08 -13.79 -31.85
N ILE A 284 3.13 -12.96 -30.80
CA ILE A 284 1.98 -12.14 -30.36
C ILE A 284 1.85 -10.83 -31.15
N ASP A 285 2.85 -10.48 -31.96
CA ASP A 285 2.95 -9.26 -32.79
C ASP A 285 2.63 -7.96 -32.05
N ALA A 286 3.05 -7.86 -30.78
CA ALA A 286 2.78 -6.73 -29.90
C ALA A 286 4.00 -6.44 -29.00
N PRO A 287 4.22 -5.19 -28.55
CA PRO A 287 5.25 -4.91 -27.58
C PRO A 287 4.97 -5.62 -26.25
N VAL A 288 6.00 -6.26 -25.69
CA VAL A 288 5.94 -7.00 -24.42
C VAL A 288 6.82 -6.32 -23.37
N LEU A 289 6.25 -6.01 -22.21
CA LEU A 289 6.98 -5.54 -21.05
C LEU A 289 7.43 -6.74 -20.20
N VAL A 290 8.72 -7.04 -20.23
CA VAL A 290 9.30 -8.22 -19.58
C VAL A 290 10.00 -7.84 -18.29
N GLY A 291 9.64 -8.49 -17.18
CA GLY A 291 10.32 -8.34 -15.90
C GLY A 291 11.57 -9.21 -15.82
N THR A 292 12.74 -8.59 -15.68
CA THR A 292 14.03 -9.27 -15.67
C THR A 292 15.05 -8.64 -14.71
N ALA A 293 16.12 -9.37 -14.40
CA ALA A 293 17.26 -8.86 -13.67
C ALA A 293 18.37 -8.45 -14.64
N THR A 294 18.74 -7.17 -14.64
CA THR A 294 19.86 -6.67 -15.46
C THR A 294 20.99 -6.19 -14.55
N ARG A 295 22.14 -5.85 -15.15
CA ARG A 295 23.27 -5.25 -14.43
C ARG A 295 23.86 -4.11 -15.25
N ASP A 296 24.03 -2.96 -14.61
CA ASP A 296 24.72 -1.79 -15.17
C ASP A 296 26.02 -1.52 -14.40
N GLU A 297 26.63 -0.36 -14.66
CA GLU A 297 27.85 0.10 -13.99
C GLU A 297 27.66 0.35 -12.48
N VAL A 298 26.43 0.67 -12.05
CA VAL A 298 26.09 0.93 -10.64
C VAL A 298 25.87 -0.39 -9.88
N GLY A 299 25.28 -1.38 -10.53
CA GLY A 299 25.11 -2.71 -9.96
C GLY A 299 23.93 -3.50 -10.57
N ALA A 300 23.44 -4.48 -9.82
CA ALA A 300 22.28 -5.24 -10.24
C ALA A 300 21.01 -4.37 -10.20
N ARG A 301 20.09 -4.59 -11.13
CA ARG A 301 18.81 -3.90 -11.27
C ARG A 301 17.66 -4.90 -11.38
N ASN A 302 16.53 -4.55 -10.77
CA ASN A 302 15.24 -5.17 -11.06
C ASN A 302 14.56 -4.29 -12.13
N THR A 303 14.34 -4.85 -13.32
CA THR A 303 14.08 -4.09 -14.54
C THR A 303 12.85 -4.61 -15.25
N MET A 304 11.93 -3.70 -15.60
CA MET A 304 10.87 -3.96 -16.58
C MET A 304 11.34 -3.42 -17.92
N GLN A 305 11.57 -4.29 -18.90
CA GLN A 305 12.16 -3.97 -20.21
C GLN A 305 11.14 -4.18 -21.32
N VAL A 306 10.96 -3.18 -22.19
CA VAL A 306 10.12 -3.32 -23.39
C VAL A 306 10.89 -4.05 -24.49
N PHE A 307 10.25 -5.05 -25.09
CA PHE A 307 10.66 -5.71 -26.32
C PHE A 307 9.59 -5.49 -27.39
N THR A 308 9.98 -5.27 -28.64
CA THR A 308 9.06 -5.00 -29.75
C THR A 308 9.26 -6.01 -30.90
N PRO A 309 8.22 -6.30 -31.70
CA PRO A 309 8.34 -7.18 -32.87
C PRO A 309 9.48 -6.75 -33.80
N GLY A 310 10.12 -7.74 -34.44
CA GLY A 310 11.26 -7.51 -35.32
C GLY A 310 12.59 -7.27 -34.60
N HIS A 311 12.74 -7.81 -33.38
CA HIS A 311 13.94 -7.74 -32.52
C HIS A 311 14.30 -6.34 -31.98
N GLY A 312 13.34 -5.44 -31.82
CA GLY A 312 13.59 -4.14 -31.20
C GLY A 312 13.61 -4.21 -29.66
N VAL A 313 14.55 -3.50 -29.04
CA VAL A 313 14.58 -3.27 -27.59
C VAL A 313 14.15 -1.84 -27.34
N GLY A 314 13.08 -1.67 -26.56
CA GLY A 314 12.48 -0.38 -26.24
C GLY A 314 12.99 0.23 -24.93
N GLU A 315 12.16 1.11 -24.37
CA GLU A 315 12.40 1.74 -23.07
C GLU A 315 12.34 0.73 -21.91
N HIS A 316 12.81 1.14 -20.74
CA HIS A 316 12.79 0.31 -19.54
C HIS A 316 12.51 1.13 -18.28
N HIS A 317 12.04 0.45 -17.24
CA HIS A 317 11.91 0.98 -15.89
C HIS A 317 12.75 0.16 -14.92
N HIS A 318 13.70 0.79 -14.24
CA HIS A 318 14.38 0.20 -13.09
C HIS A 318 13.57 0.49 -11.82
N LYS A 319 13.26 -0.55 -11.06
CA LYS A 319 12.54 -0.46 -9.78
C LYS A 319 13.20 0.56 -8.85
N LYS A 320 12.41 1.51 -8.37
CA LYS A 320 12.87 2.68 -7.59
C LYS A 320 12.67 2.46 -6.09
N TYR A 321 11.51 1.95 -5.68
CA TYR A 321 11.26 1.61 -4.28
C TYR A 321 11.59 0.15 -4.00
N LEU A 322 12.85 -0.08 -3.64
CA LEU A 322 13.35 -1.41 -3.29
C LEU A 322 12.85 -1.84 -1.91
N GLN A 323 12.51 -3.12 -1.77
CA GLN A 323 12.14 -3.71 -0.50
C GLN A 323 13.37 -3.83 0.43
N PRO A 324 13.37 -3.15 1.60
CA PRO A 324 14.44 -3.30 2.58
C PRO A 324 14.53 -4.74 3.11
N PHE A 325 15.76 -5.22 3.31
CA PHE A 325 16.10 -6.56 3.81
C PHE A 325 15.75 -7.72 2.86
N GLY A 326 15.08 -7.46 1.74
CA GLY A 326 14.83 -8.42 0.66
C GLY A 326 15.67 -8.12 -0.57
N GLU A 327 15.42 -6.97 -1.20
CA GLU A 327 16.08 -6.56 -2.46
C GLU A 327 17.34 -5.74 -2.24
N THR A 328 17.40 -5.03 -1.11
CA THR A 328 18.56 -4.24 -0.70
C THR A 328 18.76 -4.40 0.81
N MET A 329 19.98 -4.18 1.28
CA MET A 329 20.35 -4.35 2.68
C MET A 329 20.82 -3.02 3.29
N PRO A 330 19.90 -2.21 3.86
CA PRO A 330 20.28 -0.97 4.50
C PRO A 330 21.21 -1.22 5.69
N MET A 331 22.26 -0.41 5.82
CA MET A 331 23.24 -0.52 6.90
C MET A 331 23.85 -1.94 7.04
N ARG A 332 24.13 -2.61 5.90
CA ARG A 332 24.69 -3.97 5.83
C ARG A 332 25.80 -4.21 6.86
N ASP A 333 26.83 -3.35 6.90
CA ASP A 333 27.98 -3.48 7.81
C ASP A 333 27.63 -3.41 9.30
N PHE A 334 26.54 -2.73 9.66
CA PHE A 334 26.08 -2.64 11.04
C PHE A 334 25.36 -3.94 11.42
N PHE A 335 24.42 -4.39 10.59
CA PHE A 335 23.63 -5.58 10.88
C PHE A 335 24.43 -6.89 10.78
N ALA A 336 25.44 -6.95 9.91
CA ALA A 336 26.35 -8.09 9.79
C ALA A 336 27.09 -8.41 11.10
N ARG A 337 27.21 -7.45 12.02
CA ARG A 337 27.80 -7.66 13.34
C ARG A 337 26.92 -8.48 14.29
N PHE A 338 25.63 -8.59 13.98
CA PHE A 338 24.63 -9.22 14.85
C PHE A 338 24.03 -10.49 14.22
N SER A 339 24.11 -10.66 12.90
CA SER A 339 23.46 -11.76 12.20
C SER A 339 24.02 -11.99 10.80
N ASP A 340 24.19 -13.25 10.43
CA ASP A 340 24.59 -13.65 9.07
C ASP A 340 23.41 -13.64 8.07
N TYR A 341 22.16 -13.46 8.54
CA TYR A 341 20.98 -13.31 7.68
C TYR A 341 21.10 -12.14 6.68
N VAL A 342 21.99 -11.20 6.97
CA VAL A 342 22.34 -10.06 6.13
C VAL A 342 22.83 -10.49 4.74
N ASP A 343 23.51 -11.63 4.63
CA ASP A 343 24.05 -12.13 3.36
C ASP A 343 22.96 -12.77 2.46
N LEU A 344 21.78 -13.04 3.01
CA LEU A 344 20.61 -13.49 2.24
C LEU A 344 19.89 -12.32 1.55
N ALA A 345 20.09 -11.08 2.00
CA ALA A 345 19.48 -9.91 1.39
C ALA A 345 20.19 -9.53 0.09
N GLY A 346 19.41 -9.13 -0.91
CA GLY A 346 19.91 -8.65 -2.20
C GLY A 346 20.74 -7.37 -2.11
N ASP A 347 21.31 -6.99 -3.26
CA ASP A 347 22.04 -5.72 -3.45
C ASP A 347 21.60 -5.01 -4.74
N PHE A 348 20.31 -5.04 -5.02
CA PHE A 348 19.75 -4.25 -6.12
C PHE A 348 19.95 -2.76 -5.87
N LYS A 349 20.14 -2.01 -6.96
CA LYS A 349 20.30 -0.56 -6.95
C LYS A 349 19.02 0.10 -7.48
N ALA A 350 18.53 1.10 -6.75
CA ALA A 350 17.29 1.78 -7.07
C ALA A 350 17.41 2.57 -8.37
N GLY A 351 16.40 2.48 -9.23
CA GLY A 351 16.27 3.32 -10.42
C GLY A 351 15.97 4.78 -10.09
N ASP A 352 16.21 5.67 -11.03
CA ASP A 352 15.98 7.11 -10.92
C ASP A 352 14.97 7.66 -11.94
N GLY A 353 14.53 6.81 -12.89
CA GLY A 353 13.64 7.16 -13.99
C GLY A 353 12.26 7.72 -13.62
N THR A 354 11.50 8.06 -14.66
CA THR A 354 10.18 8.72 -14.63
C THR A 354 9.05 7.80 -14.14
N GLY A 355 9.28 6.48 -14.13
CA GLY A 355 8.26 5.47 -13.85
C GLY A 355 7.31 5.24 -15.03
N VAL A 356 7.71 5.57 -16.25
CA VAL A 356 6.92 5.43 -17.48
C VAL A 356 7.77 4.79 -18.57
N VAL A 357 7.17 3.90 -19.36
CA VAL A 357 7.72 3.37 -20.61
C VAL A 357 6.71 3.57 -21.74
N SER A 358 7.19 3.73 -22.97
CA SER A 358 6.33 3.78 -24.17
C SER A 358 6.18 2.39 -24.81
N MET A 359 4.94 1.98 -25.08
CA MET A 359 4.59 0.74 -25.76
C MET A 359 3.55 1.03 -26.83
N ASN A 360 3.91 0.90 -28.11
CA ASN A 360 3.04 1.24 -29.25
C ASN A 360 2.39 2.63 -29.13
N SER A 361 3.18 3.66 -28.78
CA SER A 361 2.73 5.03 -28.50
C SER A 361 1.83 5.22 -27.26
N VAL A 362 1.57 4.16 -26.49
CA VAL A 362 0.89 4.23 -25.18
C VAL A 362 1.94 4.47 -24.08
N ALA A 363 1.74 5.52 -23.28
CA ALA A 363 2.56 5.75 -22.10
C ALA A 363 2.07 4.88 -20.94
N VAL A 364 2.87 3.88 -20.54
CA VAL A 364 2.54 2.92 -19.48
C VAL A 364 3.30 3.28 -18.21
N GLY A 365 2.58 3.60 -17.14
CA GLY A 365 3.16 3.85 -15.82
C GLY A 365 3.45 2.53 -15.09
N VAL A 366 4.67 2.34 -14.60
CA VAL A 366 5.13 1.08 -14.01
C VAL A 366 5.42 1.25 -12.52
N ALA A 367 4.80 0.42 -11.67
CA ALA A 367 5.17 0.28 -10.27
C ALA A 367 5.34 -1.20 -9.93
N THR A 368 6.58 -1.66 -9.88
CA THR A 368 6.87 -3.09 -9.73
C THR A 368 6.63 -3.54 -8.28
N CYS A 369 5.76 -4.53 -8.09
CA CYS A 369 5.55 -5.24 -6.82
C CYS A 369 5.33 -4.33 -5.60
N TYR A 370 6.36 -4.14 -4.76
CA TYR A 370 6.31 -3.32 -3.55
C TYR A 370 6.02 -1.83 -3.85
N GLU A 371 6.37 -1.33 -5.04
CA GLU A 371 6.24 0.08 -5.42
C GLU A 371 4.80 0.60 -5.38
N VAL A 372 3.80 -0.25 -5.65
CA VAL A 372 2.37 0.14 -5.68
C VAL A 372 1.90 0.74 -4.34
N SER A 373 2.55 0.36 -3.25
CA SER A 373 2.25 0.83 -1.90
C SER A 373 2.71 2.28 -1.65
N PHE A 374 3.61 2.81 -2.49
CA PHE A 374 4.14 4.18 -2.38
C PHE A 374 3.29 5.18 -3.15
N ASP A 375 2.90 6.27 -2.50
CA ASP A 375 2.03 7.27 -3.14
C ASP A 375 2.68 7.93 -4.36
N ASP A 376 3.99 8.17 -4.27
CA ASP A 376 4.75 8.84 -5.31
C ASP A 376 4.99 8.00 -6.56
N ALA A 377 4.90 6.65 -6.47
CA ALA A 377 5.21 5.77 -7.59
C ALA A 377 4.34 6.10 -8.80
N PHE A 378 3.02 5.93 -8.66
CA PHE A 378 2.11 6.25 -9.76
C PHE A 378 1.81 7.75 -9.89
N ARG A 379 1.84 8.55 -8.83
CA ARG A 379 1.65 10.01 -8.99
C ARG A 379 2.68 10.61 -9.95
N LYS A 380 3.94 10.19 -9.84
CA LYS A 380 5.00 10.62 -10.76
C LYS A 380 4.81 10.05 -12.16
N SER A 381 4.40 8.79 -12.30
CA SER A 381 4.07 8.23 -13.62
C SER A 381 2.98 9.04 -14.33
N ILE A 382 1.90 9.43 -13.62
CA ILE A 382 0.83 10.27 -14.18
C ILE A 382 1.36 11.66 -14.57
N GLN A 383 2.16 12.30 -13.71
CA GLN A 383 2.79 13.59 -14.01
C GLN A 383 3.73 13.53 -15.22
N ASN A 384 4.29 12.34 -15.49
CA ASN A 384 5.12 12.05 -16.66
C ASN A 384 4.31 11.48 -17.85
N GLY A 385 2.98 11.59 -17.83
CA GLY A 385 2.12 11.32 -18.98
C GLY A 385 1.53 9.92 -19.07
N ALA A 386 1.66 9.07 -18.04
CA ALA A 386 1.09 7.72 -18.07
C ALA A 386 -0.43 7.73 -18.34
N GLN A 387 -0.84 6.94 -19.34
CA GLN A 387 -2.22 6.81 -19.82
C GLN A 387 -2.91 5.54 -19.30
N ILE A 388 -2.11 4.56 -18.90
CA ILE A 388 -2.49 3.31 -18.24
C ILE A 388 -1.38 2.94 -17.27
N LEU A 389 -1.68 2.12 -16.26
CA LEU A 389 -0.74 1.71 -15.24
C LEU A 389 -0.56 0.19 -15.24
N THR A 390 0.58 -0.27 -14.75
CA THR A 390 0.86 -1.68 -14.52
C THR A 390 1.59 -1.92 -13.21
N THR A 391 1.24 -3.02 -12.55
CA THR A 391 1.90 -3.55 -11.35
C THR A 391 2.40 -4.97 -11.65
N PRO A 392 3.57 -5.14 -12.30
CA PRO A 392 4.21 -6.42 -12.46
C PRO A 392 4.71 -6.90 -11.09
N THR A 393 4.45 -8.17 -10.73
CA THR A 393 4.76 -8.66 -9.37
C THR A 393 5.11 -10.14 -9.34
N ASN A 394 6.11 -10.50 -8.51
CA ASN A 394 6.44 -11.88 -8.22
C ASN A 394 5.93 -12.29 -6.84
N ASN A 395 4.81 -13.02 -6.82
CA ASN A 395 4.22 -13.50 -5.57
C ASN A 395 4.65 -14.94 -5.21
N ALA A 396 5.51 -15.59 -6.00
CA ALA A 396 5.85 -17.01 -5.82
C ALA A 396 6.46 -17.31 -4.46
N THR A 397 7.29 -16.40 -3.95
CA THR A 397 7.96 -16.57 -2.65
C THR A 397 7.02 -16.43 -1.45
N PHE A 398 5.78 -15.96 -1.66
CA PHE A 398 4.81 -15.73 -0.61
C PHE A 398 3.71 -16.79 -0.55
N GLY A 399 3.76 -17.81 -1.42
CA GLY A 399 2.89 -18.98 -1.33
C GLY A 399 1.39 -18.65 -1.43
N PHE A 400 0.57 -19.54 -0.87
CA PHE A 400 -0.88 -19.35 -0.74
C PHE A 400 -1.20 -18.45 0.46
N SER A 401 -0.79 -17.19 0.39
CA SER A 401 -0.98 -16.22 1.48
C SER A 401 -1.76 -14.96 1.05
N ASP A 402 -2.10 -14.14 2.04
CA ASP A 402 -2.91 -12.93 1.85
C ASP A 402 -2.18 -11.81 1.10
N MET A 403 -0.87 -11.92 0.91
CA MET A 403 -0.03 -10.87 0.30
C MET A 403 -0.61 -10.38 -1.04
N THR A 404 -0.99 -11.32 -1.91
CA THR A 404 -1.50 -10.98 -3.25
C THR A 404 -2.79 -10.18 -3.20
N TYR A 405 -3.67 -10.46 -2.25
CA TYR A 405 -4.96 -9.78 -2.11
C TYR A 405 -4.76 -8.39 -1.50
N GLN A 406 -3.85 -8.27 -0.54
CA GLN A 406 -3.45 -6.98 0.01
C GLN A 406 -2.83 -6.07 -1.06
N GLN A 407 -1.94 -6.60 -1.90
CA GLN A 407 -1.34 -5.85 -3.00
C GLN A 407 -2.38 -5.47 -4.07
N LEU A 408 -3.29 -6.39 -4.42
CA LEU A 408 -4.38 -6.10 -5.36
C LEU A 408 -5.30 -4.98 -4.84
N ALA A 409 -5.59 -4.94 -3.54
CA ALA A 409 -6.32 -3.83 -2.91
C ALA A 409 -5.62 -2.47 -3.12
N MET A 410 -4.27 -2.46 -3.00
CA MET A 410 -3.48 -1.26 -3.26
C MET A 410 -3.57 -0.86 -4.73
N SER A 411 -3.40 -1.79 -5.67
CA SER A 411 -3.56 -1.53 -7.11
C SER A 411 -4.93 -0.93 -7.44
N ARG A 412 -6.01 -1.46 -6.86
CA ARG A 412 -7.37 -0.92 -7.04
C ARG A 412 -7.54 0.48 -6.48
N LEU A 413 -6.97 0.76 -5.31
CA LEU A 413 -7.03 2.11 -4.76
C LEU A 413 -6.18 3.09 -5.57
N ARG A 414 -5.09 2.63 -6.20
CA ARG A 414 -4.28 3.45 -7.12
C ARG A 414 -5.02 3.74 -8.42
N ALA A 415 -5.79 2.79 -8.96
CA ALA A 415 -6.67 3.03 -10.10
C ALA A 415 -7.63 4.20 -9.82
N LEU A 416 -8.33 4.13 -8.67
CA LEU A 416 -9.21 5.19 -8.17
C LEU A 416 -8.47 6.51 -7.97
N GLU A 417 -7.32 6.49 -7.29
CA GLU A 417 -6.57 7.70 -6.99
C GLU A 417 -6.12 8.46 -8.25
N THR A 418 -5.76 7.72 -9.29
CA THR A 418 -5.10 8.28 -10.49
C THR A 418 -6.04 8.43 -11.68
N ASP A 419 -7.28 7.92 -11.58
CA ASP A 419 -8.21 7.83 -12.71
C ASP A 419 -7.57 7.08 -13.89
N ARG A 420 -7.01 5.90 -13.63
CA ARG A 420 -6.36 5.04 -14.64
C ARG A 420 -6.73 3.58 -14.44
N ALA A 421 -6.83 2.85 -15.53
CA ALA A 421 -6.82 1.39 -15.47
C ALA A 421 -5.44 0.89 -14.99
N VAL A 422 -5.43 -0.21 -14.25
CA VAL A 422 -4.23 -0.86 -13.72
C VAL A 422 -4.21 -2.32 -14.14
N VAL A 423 -3.13 -2.73 -14.79
CA VAL A 423 -2.87 -4.11 -15.20
C VAL A 423 -1.99 -4.77 -14.14
N VAL A 424 -2.50 -5.76 -13.41
CA VAL A 424 -1.73 -6.50 -12.41
C VAL A 424 -1.31 -7.82 -13.04
N ALA A 425 -0.02 -7.95 -13.36
CA ALA A 425 0.56 -9.18 -13.89
C ALA A 425 1.39 -9.86 -12.81
N ALA A 426 0.92 -11.01 -12.33
CA ALA A 426 1.53 -11.76 -11.25
C ALA A 426 2.13 -13.08 -11.75
N THR A 427 3.32 -13.45 -11.27
CA THR A 427 3.95 -14.74 -11.67
C THR A 427 3.10 -15.92 -11.26
N SER A 428 2.65 -15.96 -10.00
CA SER A 428 1.83 -17.04 -9.44
C SER A 428 0.77 -16.55 -8.44
N GLY A 429 0.65 -15.22 -8.30
CA GLY A 429 -0.36 -14.55 -7.49
C GLY A 429 -1.69 -14.43 -8.23
N VAL A 430 -2.53 -13.49 -7.80
CA VAL A 430 -3.72 -13.09 -8.54
C VAL A 430 -3.33 -11.99 -9.50
N SER A 431 -3.27 -12.33 -10.79
CA SER A 431 -3.28 -11.34 -11.87
C SER A 431 -4.70 -10.79 -12.03
N ALA A 432 -4.82 -9.51 -12.40
CA ALA A 432 -6.11 -8.86 -12.53
C ALA A 432 -6.07 -7.67 -13.50
N LEU A 433 -7.19 -7.44 -14.17
CA LEU A 433 -7.44 -6.21 -14.93
C LEU A 433 -8.37 -5.32 -14.10
N VAL A 434 -7.89 -4.11 -13.79
CA VAL A 434 -8.57 -3.18 -12.89
C VAL A 434 -8.94 -1.90 -13.64
N HIS A 435 -10.22 -1.55 -13.60
CA HIS A 435 -10.76 -0.34 -14.24
C HIS A 435 -10.46 0.93 -13.40
N PRO A 436 -10.55 2.14 -13.99
CA PRO A 436 -10.30 3.40 -13.27
C PRO A 436 -11.16 3.61 -12.02
N ASN A 437 -12.33 2.98 -11.96
CA ASN A 437 -13.21 2.98 -10.79
C ASN A 437 -12.81 1.97 -9.69
N GLY A 438 -11.68 1.28 -9.83
CA GLY A 438 -11.18 0.28 -8.89
C GLY A 438 -11.90 -1.06 -8.94
N SER A 439 -12.81 -1.28 -9.90
CA SER A 439 -13.45 -2.59 -10.11
C SER A 439 -12.52 -3.55 -10.85
N ILE A 440 -12.59 -4.83 -10.51
CA ILE A 440 -11.88 -5.90 -11.20
C ILE A 440 -12.82 -6.50 -12.24
N SER A 441 -12.41 -6.48 -13.51
CA SER A 441 -13.17 -7.10 -14.60
C SER A 441 -12.81 -8.57 -14.79
N GLN A 442 -11.52 -8.90 -14.65
CA GLN A 442 -11.00 -10.26 -14.76
C GLN A 442 -9.93 -10.49 -13.69
N SER A 443 -9.86 -11.72 -13.14
CA SER A 443 -8.75 -12.14 -12.28
C SER A 443 -8.44 -13.63 -12.41
N THR A 444 -7.17 -13.99 -12.21
CA THR A 444 -6.70 -15.37 -12.23
C THR A 444 -6.84 -16.04 -10.88
N LYS A 445 -6.61 -17.37 -10.85
CA LYS A 445 -6.37 -18.11 -9.62
C LYS A 445 -4.88 -18.11 -9.26
N LEU A 446 -4.60 -18.38 -7.99
CA LEU A 446 -3.26 -18.60 -7.48
C LEU A 446 -2.61 -19.86 -8.10
N PHE A 447 -1.33 -19.76 -8.46
CA PHE A 447 -0.51 -20.88 -8.95
C PHE A 447 -1.10 -21.68 -10.13
N GLU A 448 -1.84 -21.00 -11.02
CA GLU A 448 -2.33 -21.58 -12.28
C GLU A 448 -1.82 -20.72 -13.46
N PRO A 449 -1.27 -21.31 -14.53
CA PRO A 449 -0.97 -20.54 -15.75
C PRO A 449 -2.25 -19.95 -16.35
N ALA A 450 -2.20 -18.70 -16.80
CA ALA A 450 -3.33 -18.01 -17.40
C ALA A 450 -2.90 -16.76 -18.18
N ALA A 451 -3.77 -16.29 -19.05
CA ALA A 451 -3.71 -14.96 -19.65
C ALA A 451 -5.05 -14.22 -19.45
N LEU A 452 -4.98 -12.93 -19.17
CA LEU A 452 -6.14 -12.04 -19.13
C LEU A 452 -6.06 -11.07 -20.30
N VAL A 453 -7.16 -10.85 -21.02
CA VAL A 453 -7.20 -9.92 -22.17
C VAL A 453 -8.46 -9.07 -22.11
N GLU A 454 -8.29 -7.76 -22.25
CA GLU A 454 -9.41 -6.80 -22.32
C GLU A 454 -8.97 -5.48 -22.97
N SER A 455 -9.89 -4.79 -23.63
CA SER A 455 -9.71 -3.39 -24.04
C SER A 455 -9.93 -2.46 -22.84
N LEU A 456 -8.86 -1.83 -22.37
CA LEU A 456 -8.88 -0.92 -21.22
C LEU A 456 -8.83 0.55 -21.67
N PRO A 457 -9.50 1.47 -20.96
CA PRO A 457 -9.49 2.88 -21.32
C PRO A 457 -8.11 3.51 -21.10
N LEU A 458 -7.63 4.23 -22.11
CA LEU A 458 -6.50 5.14 -21.98
C LEU A 458 -7.01 6.51 -21.55
N LYS A 459 -6.43 7.08 -20.50
CA LYS A 459 -6.86 8.38 -19.96
C LYS A 459 -5.72 9.38 -19.83
N THR A 460 -6.03 10.67 -19.86
CA THR A 460 -5.08 11.76 -19.58
C THR A 460 -5.59 12.64 -18.45
N GLY A 461 -4.85 13.70 -18.11
CA GLY A 461 -5.19 14.59 -16.99
C GLY A 461 -4.75 14.03 -15.62
N GLU A 462 -4.95 14.84 -14.59
CA GLU A 462 -4.51 14.56 -13.23
C GLU A 462 -5.68 14.75 -12.26
N THR A 463 -5.87 13.78 -11.36
CA THR A 463 -6.77 13.97 -10.23
C THR A 463 -6.22 15.01 -9.25
N PHE A 464 -7.07 15.51 -8.35
CA PHE A 464 -6.61 16.42 -7.30
C PHE A 464 -5.54 15.77 -6.42
N SER A 465 -5.65 14.47 -6.15
CA SER A 465 -4.66 13.70 -5.38
C SER A 465 -3.30 13.66 -6.06
N VAL A 466 -3.26 13.46 -7.38
CA VAL A 466 -1.99 13.49 -8.13
C VAL A 466 -1.35 14.87 -8.06
N ARG A 467 -2.13 15.94 -8.22
CA ARG A 467 -1.60 17.31 -8.26
C ARG A 467 -1.23 17.87 -6.88
N TYR A 468 -2.05 17.61 -5.86
CA TYR A 468 -1.97 18.28 -4.55
C TYR A 468 -1.95 17.33 -3.36
N GLY A 469 -2.03 16.02 -3.57
CA GLY A 469 -2.13 15.03 -2.47
C GLY A 469 -0.95 15.07 -1.51
N SER A 470 0.27 15.28 -2.01
CA SER A 470 1.48 15.43 -1.17
C SER A 470 1.40 16.69 -0.29
N LEU A 471 1.01 17.83 -0.87
CA LEU A 471 0.81 19.08 -0.13
C LEU A 471 -0.26 18.91 0.95
N MET A 472 -1.41 18.34 0.59
CA MET A 472 -2.51 18.09 1.53
C MET A 472 -2.07 17.18 2.68
N GLN A 473 -1.35 16.09 2.38
CA GLN A 473 -0.78 15.20 3.39
C GLN A 473 0.09 15.99 4.38
N TRP A 474 1.06 16.76 3.89
CA TRP A 474 1.99 17.48 4.77
C TRP A 474 1.29 18.56 5.59
N LEU A 475 0.30 19.26 5.04
CA LEU A 475 -0.51 20.21 5.80
C LEU A 475 -1.26 19.52 6.95
N MET A 476 -1.91 18.38 6.69
CA MET A 476 -2.61 17.61 7.72
C MET A 476 -1.64 17.09 8.80
N VAL A 477 -0.45 16.61 8.40
CA VAL A 477 0.61 16.15 9.31
C VAL A 477 1.11 17.29 10.20
N ILE A 478 1.36 18.49 9.63
CA ILE A 478 1.82 19.66 10.39
C ILE A 478 0.77 20.07 11.42
N ILE A 479 -0.49 20.18 11.01
CA ILE A 479 -1.59 20.54 11.91
C ILE A 479 -1.72 19.50 13.03
N GLY A 480 -1.70 18.21 12.69
CA GLY A 480 -1.77 17.10 13.65
C GLY A 480 -0.64 17.17 14.69
N THR A 481 0.60 17.34 14.22
CA THR A 481 1.79 17.46 15.08
C THR A 481 1.71 18.68 16.00
N VAL A 482 1.37 19.86 15.48
CA VAL A 482 1.25 21.08 16.28
C VAL A 482 0.17 20.92 17.36
N CYS A 483 -1.01 20.41 16.99
CA CYS A 483 -2.08 20.16 17.96
C CYS A 483 -1.68 19.13 19.02
N ALA A 484 -0.98 18.06 18.65
CA ALA A 484 -0.45 17.05 19.57
C ALA A 484 0.50 17.66 20.61
N LEU A 485 1.44 18.52 20.17
CA LEU A 485 2.39 19.19 21.04
C LEU A 485 1.70 20.18 21.99
N ILE A 486 0.73 20.97 21.48
CA ILE A 486 -0.08 21.87 22.29
C ILE A 486 -0.85 21.07 23.35
N ALA A 487 -1.49 19.96 22.97
CA ALA A 487 -2.26 19.12 23.89
C ALA A 487 -1.39 18.58 25.03
N VAL A 488 -0.16 18.14 24.75
CA VAL A 488 0.77 17.70 25.81
C VAL A 488 1.15 18.86 26.72
N ARG A 489 1.45 20.05 26.16
CA ARG A 489 1.84 21.24 26.93
C ARG A 489 0.73 21.73 27.85
N THR A 490 -0.49 21.91 27.34
CA THR A 490 -1.63 22.40 28.13
C THR A 490 -2.01 21.43 29.24
N ASN A 491 -1.92 20.13 28.98
CA ASN A 491 -2.19 19.08 29.96
C ASN A 491 -1.11 18.98 31.06
N ARG A 492 0.12 19.44 30.81
CA ARG A 492 1.18 19.57 31.83
C ARG A 492 0.98 20.83 32.69
N LEU A 493 0.60 21.95 32.08
CA LEU A 493 0.39 23.22 32.80
C LEU A 493 -0.81 23.15 33.76
N GLY A 494 -1.91 22.49 33.37
CA GLY A 494 -3.06 22.25 34.24
C GLY A 494 -2.81 21.32 35.44
N ARG A 495 -1.58 20.82 35.63
CA ARG A 495 -1.15 20.02 36.78
C ARG A 495 -0.37 20.82 37.83
N THR A 496 -0.07 22.09 37.60
CA THR A 496 0.47 22.93 38.68
C THR A 496 -0.59 23.04 39.79
N PRO A 497 -0.29 22.64 41.04
CA PRO A 497 -1.23 22.85 42.12
C PRO A 497 -1.46 24.35 42.22
N ARG A 498 -2.71 24.79 42.30
CA ARG A 498 -3.04 26.09 42.90
C ARG A 498 -2.55 26.02 44.35
N GLY A 499 -1.29 26.38 44.55
CA GLY A 499 -0.67 26.51 45.87
C GLY A 499 -1.35 27.65 46.60
N VAL A 500 -2.12 27.30 47.62
CA VAL A 500 -2.22 27.95 48.93
C VAL A 500 -1.78 29.43 48.94
N GLY A 501 -2.78 30.31 48.87
CA GLY A 501 -2.61 31.75 48.97
C GLY A 501 -3.87 32.43 49.49
N ALA A 502 -4.45 31.91 50.56
CA ALA A 502 -5.36 32.65 51.44
C ALA A 502 -5.04 32.21 52.87
N LYS A 503 -3.97 32.78 53.41
CA LYS A 503 -3.82 32.90 54.87
C LYS A 503 -4.70 34.06 55.31
N GLU A 504 -5.46 33.80 56.37
CA GLU A 504 -6.16 34.78 57.19
C GLU A 504 -5.30 36.02 57.45
N LYS A 505 -5.89 37.20 57.23
CA LYS A 505 -5.99 38.27 58.21
C LYS A 505 -7.32 38.98 58.05
#